data_AF-A0A370HT07-F1
#
_entry.id   AF-A0A370HT07-F1
#
_cell.length_a   1.000
_cell.length_b   1.000
_cell.length_c   1.000
_cell.angle_alpha   90.00
_cell.angle_beta   90.00
_cell.angle_gamma   90.00
#
_symmetry.space_group_name_H-M   'P 1'
#
loop_
_entity.id
_entity.type
_entity.pdbx_description
1 polymer ?
#
loop_
_entity_poly.entity_id
_entity_poly.type
_entity_poly.pdbx_seq_one_letter_code
_entity_poly.pdbx_strand_id
1 'polypeptide(L)'
;MPHDSTSVSGPVPLSLGLPVPQPADLVDGLIRPIGAIPNVPVLDPAEPEDRIAAFLAGIAHADTGFVIRTDSGERALAVLAATAAALCGEDIRTALTRPDLEFLRALGGPAVAALREVLLAVETAAPEAVAAGLAVLRA
;
A
#
# COMPACT_ATOMS: atom_id res chain seq x y z
N MET A 1 -36.81 -19.34 -59.51
CA MET A 1 -35.42 -19.46 -59.04
C MET A 1 -35.11 -18.24 -58.17
N PRO A 2 -35.10 -18.36 -56.83
CA PRO A 2 -34.57 -17.32 -55.97
C PRO A 2 -33.04 -17.47 -55.89
N HIS A 3 -32.31 -16.37 -55.99
CA HIS A 3 -30.91 -16.31 -55.58
C HIS A 3 -30.82 -15.51 -54.27
N ASP A 4 -30.17 -16.16 -53.32
CA ASP A 4 -29.94 -15.79 -51.94
C ASP A 4 -28.65 -14.95 -51.78
N SER A 5 -28.57 -14.23 -50.66
CA SER A 5 -27.39 -13.69 -49.98
C SER A 5 -26.63 -12.49 -50.56
N THR A 6 -26.67 -11.37 -49.83
CA THR A 6 -25.44 -10.72 -49.33
C THR A 6 -25.64 -10.28 -47.88
N SER A 7 -24.75 -10.79 -47.04
CA SER A 7 -24.73 -10.75 -45.58
C SER A 7 -24.75 -9.33 -44.99
N VAL A 8 -25.56 -9.15 -43.94
CA VAL A 8 -25.48 -7.97 -43.08
C VAL A 8 -24.16 -8.02 -42.31
N SER A 9 -23.28 -7.04 -42.54
CA SER A 9 -22.07 -6.86 -41.75
C SER A 9 -22.48 -6.27 -40.40
N GLY A 10 -22.80 -7.12 -39.43
CA GLY A 10 -22.99 -6.71 -38.04
C GLY A 10 -21.65 -6.30 -37.41
N PRO A 11 -21.63 -5.32 -36.50
CA PRO A 11 -20.40 -4.94 -35.79
C PRO A 11 -19.93 -6.12 -34.94
N VAL A 12 -18.70 -6.57 -35.17
CA VAL A 12 -18.03 -7.57 -34.34
C VAL A 12 -17.56 -6.87 -33.07
N PRO A 13 -18.04 -7.24 -31.87
CA PRO A 13 -17.52 -6.68 -30.64
C PRO A 13 -16.09 -7.19 -30.43
N LEU A 14 -15.11 -6.29 -30.60
CA LEU A 14 -13.72 -6.54 -30.22
C LEU A 14 -13.63 -6.47 -28.70
N SER A 15 -13.67 -7.62 -28.03
CA SER A 15 -13.33 -7.72 -26.60
C SER A 15 -11.83 -7.49 -26.44
N LEU A 16 -11.43 -6.23 -26.24
CA LEU A 16 -10.13 -5.91 -25.66
C LEU A 16 -10.14 -6.41 -24.22
N GLY A 17 -9.56 -7.60 -24.01
CA GLY A 17 -9.25 -8.09 -22.67
C GLY A 17 -8.22 -7.16 -22.05
N LEU A 18 -8.68 -6.11 -21.40
CA LEU A 18 -7.87 -5.35 -20.45
C LEU A 18 -7.61 -6.33 -19.29
N PRO A 19 -6.36 -6.70 -18.95
CA PRO A 19 -6.05 -7.23 -17.64
C PRO A 19 -6.86 -6.51 -16.57
N VAL A 20 -7.76 -7.25 -15.93
CA VAL A 20 -8.42 -6.78 -14.71
C VAL A 20 -7.27 -6.47 -13.76
N PRO A 21 -7.06 -5.20 -13.35
CA PRO A 21 -6.04 -4.89 -12.37
C PRO A 21 -6.31 -5.78 -11.17
N GLN A 22 -5.34 -6.61 -10.79
CA GLN A 22 -5.48 -7.33 -9.54
C GLN A 22 -5.67 -6.27 -8.44
N PRO A 23 -6.59 -6.48 -7.48
CA PRO A 23 -6.68 -5.58 -6.34
C PRO A 23 -5.28 -5.44 -5.76
N ALA A 24 -4.81 -4.19 -5.66
CA ALA A 24 -3.46 -3.92 -5.19
C ALA A 24 -3.34 -4.49 -3.78
N ASP A 25 -2.53 -5.54 -3.62
CA ASP A 25 -2.24 -6.11 -2.31
C ASP A 25 -1.26 -5.18 -1.60
N LEU A 26 -1.65 -4.71 -0.42
CA LEU A 26 -0.86 -3.74 0.34
C LEU A 26 0.48 -4.32 0.79
N VAL A 27 0.56 -5.63 1.03
CA VAL A 27 1.74 -6.30 1.58
C VAL A 27 2.65 -6.82 0.46
N ASP A 28 2.11 -7.06 -0.74
CA ASP A 28 2.87 -7.57 -1.87
C ASP A 28 3.95 -6.59 -2.31
N GLY A 29 5.17 -7.12 -2.33
CA GLY A 29 6.36 -6.34 -2.63
C GLY A 29 6.67 -5.21 -1.63
N LEU A 30 6.03 -5.15 -0.47
CA LEU A 30 6.29 -4.12 0.54
C LEU A 30 7.55 -4.41 1.36
N ILE A 31 7.78 -5.68 1.70
CA ILE A 31 8.94 -6.10 2.50
C ILE A 31 10.17 -6.21 1.60
N ARG A 32 11.27 -5.57 2.02
CA ARG A 32 12.52 -5.47 1.27
C ARG A 32 13.73 -5.59 2.21
N PRO A 33 14.90 -6.03 1.71
CA PRO A 33 16.12 -5.98 2.49
C PRO A 33 16.53 -4.53 2.78
N ILE A 34 17.29 -4.33 3.86
CA ILE A 34 17.82 -3.02 4.23
C ILE A 34 18.68 -2.44 3.11
N GLY A 35 18.44 -1.17 2.76
CA GLY A 35 19.14 -0.45 1.69
C GLY A 35 18.64 -0.77 0.29
N ALA A 36 17.50 -1.46 0.13
CA ALA A 36 16.92 -1.75 -1.17
C ALA A 36 16.49 -0.48 -1.92
N ILE A 37 16.11 0.58 -1.18
CA ILE A 37 15.71 1.86 -1.76
C ILE A 37 16.69 2.93 -1.24
N PRO A 38 17.74 3.27 -2.00
CA PRO A 38 18.67 4.30 -1.59
C PRO A 38 18.09 5.71 -1.75
N ASN A 39 18.65 6.68 -1.04
CA ASN A 39 18.35 8.12 -1.16
C ASN A 39 16.90 8.54 -0.84
N VAL A 40 16.20 7.78 -0.01
CA VAL A 40 14.88 8.15 0.51
C VAL A 40 14.94 8.32 2.03
N PRO A 41 14.04 9.13 2.62
CA PRO A 41 13.90 9.22 4.07
C PRO A 41 13.66 7.85 4.70
N VAL A 42 14.35 7.58 5.80
CA VAL A 42 14.18 6.35 6.59
C VAL A 42 13.54 6.72 7.91
N LEU A 43 12.40 6.13 8.21
CA LEU A 43 11.73 6.24 9.51
C LEU A 43 12.10 5.04 10.38
N ASP A 44 12.61 5.31 11.58
CA ASP A 44 12.75 4.30 12.62
C ASP A 44 11.47 4.28 13.48
N PRO A 45 10.68 3.20 13.46
CA PRO A 45 9.46 3.10 14.26
C PRO A 45 9.73 2.82 15.75
N ALA A 46 11.00 2.74 16.17
CA ALA A 46 11.39 2.81 17.58
C ALA A 46 11.41 4.26 18.13
N GLU A 47 11.31 5.26 17.25
CA GLU A 47 11.19 6.66 17.67
C GLU A 47 9.91 6.91 18.49
N PRO A 48 9.89 7.96 19.32
CA PRO A 48 8.68 8.37 20.05
C PRO A 48 7.50 8.64 19.11
N GLU A 49 6.29 8.32 19.56
CA GLU A 49 5.06 8.45 18.75
C GLU A 49 4.84 9.87 18.21
N ASP A 50 5.16 10.90 19.00
CA ASP A 50 5.07 12.29 18.55
C ASP A 50 6.05 12.61 17.41
N ARG A 51 7.23 11.98 17.39
CA ARG A 51 8.21 12.12 16.30
C ARG A 51 7.72 11.43 15.04
N ILE A 52 7.18 10.21 15.19
CA ILE A 52 6.58 9.47 14.08
C ILE A 52 5.39 10.25 13.50
N ALA A 53 4.49 10.75 14.35
CA ALA A 53 3.34 11.52 13.91
C ALA A 53 3.73 12.82 13.19
N ALA A 54 4.71 13.56 13.72
CA ALA A 54 5.23 14.76 13.07
C ALA A 54 5.89 14.44 11.72
N PHE A 55 6.64 13.34 11.63
CA PHE A 55 7.23 12.88 10.37
C PHE A 55 6.16 12.52 9.35
N LEU A 56 5.16 11.73 9.74
CA LEU A 56 4.07 11.29 8.85
C LEU A 56 3.22 12.46 8.36
N ALA A 57 2.92 13.43 9.23
CA ALA A 57 2.23 14.66 8.84
C ALA A 57 3.04 15.48 7.82
N GLY A 58 4.37 15.50 7.94
CA GLY A 58 5.25 16.18 6.98
C GLY A 58 5.35 15.46 5.64
N ILE A 59 5.57 14.13 5.67
CA ILE A 59 5.79 13.33 4.45
C ILE A 59 4.52 13.18 3.61
N ALA A 60 3.33 13.22 4.23
CA ALA A 60 2.05 13.17 3.50
C ALA A 60 1.87 14.35 2.52
N HIS A 61 2.61 15.44 2.70
CA HIS A 61 2.63 16.60 1.79
C HIS A 61 3.91 16.70 0.96
N ALA A 62 4.83 15.74 1.11
CA ALA A 62 6.07 15.73 0.35
C ALA A 62 5.88 15.02 -0.99
N ASP A 63 6.60 15.45 -2.02
CA ASP A 63 6.62 14.76 -3.32
C ASP A 63 7.47 13.47 -3.30
N THR A 64 7.91 13.04 -2.12
CA THR A 64 8.80 11.90 -1.93
C THR A 64 8.22 10.92 -0.93
N GLY A 65 8.25 9.63 -1.27
CA GLY A 65 7.97 8.56 -0.33
C GLY A 65 9.12 8.30 0.65
N PHE A 66 8.89 7.43 1.61
CA PHE A 66 9.82 7.02 2.65
C PHE A 66 9.84 5.50 2.81
N VAL A 67 10.83 5.00 3.54
CA VAL A 67 10.88 3.61 4.00
C VAL A 67 10.85 3.56 5.52
N ILE A 68 10.27 2.51 6.08
CA ILE A 68 10.46 2.20 7.50
C ILE A 68 11.55 1.15 7.65
N ARG A 69 12.32 1.22 8.73
CA ARG A 69 13.28 0.17 9.08
C ARG A 69 12.88 -0.52 10.37
N THR A 70 12.44 -1.77 10.30
CA THR A 70 12.01 -2.51 11.50
C THR A 70 12.05 -4.00 11.29
N ASP A 71 12.32 -4.74 12.37
CA ASP A 71 12.20 -6.19 12.42
C ASP A 71 10.90 -6.65 13.11
N SER A 72 10.04 -5.70 13.52
CA SER A 72 8.77 -5.98 14.17
C SER A 72 7.60 -5.77 13.22
N GLY A 73 6.85 -6.85 12.95
CA GLY A 73 5.63 -6.78 12.15
C GLY A 73 4.53 -5.92 12.80
N GLU A 74 4.44 -5.89 14.13
CA GLU A 74 3.50 -5.01 14.85
C GLU A 74 3.83 -3.53 14.61
N ARG A 75 5.11 -3.17 14.67
CA ARG A 75 5.56 -1.80 14.39
C ARG A 75 5.37 -1.42 12.93
N ALA A 76 5.61 -2.36 12.00
CA ALA A 76 5.32 -2.14 10.59
C ALA A 76 3.84 -1.89 10.34
N LEU A 77 2.96 -2.66 10.98
CA LEU A 77 1.51 -2.52 10.91
C LEU A 77 1.03 -1.20 11.50
N ALA A 78 1.58 -0.79 12.65
CA ALA A 78 1.27 0.48 13.28
C ALA A 78 1.61 1.68 12.37
N VAL A 79 2.80 1.66 11.74
CA VAL A 79 3.16 2.73 10.80
C VAL A 79 2.31 2.70 9.53
N LEU A 80 1.94 1.52 9.02
CA LEU A 80 1.00 1.41 7.90
C LEU A 80 -0.35 2.08 8.21
N ALA A 81 -0.94 1.77 9.36
CA ALA A 81 -2.18 2.39 9.81
C ALA A 81 -2.02 3.91 9.99
N ALA A 82 -0.92 4.33 10.62
CA ALA A 82 -0.62 5.74 10.86
C ALA A 82 -0.38 6.53 9.55
N THR A 83 0.24 5.89 8.56
CA THR A 83 0.43 6.50 7.23
C THR A 83 -0.90 6.65 6.52
N ALA A 84 -1.77 5.63 6.57
CA ALA A 84 -3.11 5.72 6.01
C ALA A 84 -3.93 6.83 6.70
N ALA A 85 -3.86 6.94 8.03
CA ALA A 85 -4.48 8.03 8.78
C ALA A 85 -3.94 9.40 8.36
N ALA A 86 -2.62 9.55 8.19
CA ALA A 86 -2.01 10.79 7.72
C ALA A 86 -2.52 11.22 6.33
N LEU A 87 -2.67 10.27 5.39
CA LEU A 87 -3.21 10.52 4.05
C LEU A 87 -4.69 10.88 4.07
N CYS A 88 -5.45 10.34 5.02
CA CYS A 88 -6.87 10.64 5.20
C CYS A 88 -7.13 11.90 6.05
N GLY A 89 -6.09 12.50 6.65
CA GLY A 89 -6.23 13.62 7.59
C GLY A 89 -6.84 13.22 8.94
N GLU A 90 -6.71 11.95 9.33
CA GLU A 90 -7.22 11.35 10.57
C GLU A 90 -6.15 11.38 11.69
N ASP A 91 -6.54 11.02 12.93
CA ASP A 91 -5.64 11.01 14.07
C ASP A 91 -4.51 9.95 13.95
N ILE A 92 -3.31 10.42 13.60
CA ILE A 92 -2.10 9.61 13.42
C ILE A 92 -1.69 8.89 14.72
N ARG A 93 -1.82 9.54 15.88
CA ARG A 93 -1.41 8.96 17.17
C ARG A 93 -2.31 7.79 17.57
N THR A 94 -3.61 7.95 17.33
CA THR A 94 -4.60 6.90 17.54
C THR A 94 -4.33 5.73 16.62
N ALA A 95 -4.01 5.97 15.35
CA ALA A 95 -3.68 4.90 14.41
C ALA A 95 -2.37 4.15 14.76
N LEU A 96 -1.38 4.81 15.36
CA LEU A 96 -0.15 4.17 15.86
C LEU A 96 -0.42 3.22 17.04
N THR A 97 -1.29 3.62 17.97
CA THR A 97 -1.60 2.83 19.18
C THR A 97 -2.71 1.80 18.96
N ARG A 98 -3.61 2.07 18.01
CA ARG A 98 -4.79 1.26 17.70
C ARG A 98 -4.98 1.17 16.19
N PRO A 99 -4.21 0.31 15.50
CA PRO A 99 -4.32 0.12 14.06
C PRO A 99 -5.72 -0.36 13.66
N ASP A 100 -6.38 0.34 12.73
CA ASP A 100 -7.67 -0.06 12.19
C ASP A 100 -7.49 -1.07 11.04
N LEU A 101 -7.54 -2.36 11.39
CA LEU A 101 -7.35 -3.45 10.44
C LEU A 101 -8.53 -3.63 9.47
N GLU A 102 -9.73 -3.24 9.87
CA GLU A 102 -10.91 -3.28 9.00
C GLU A 102 -10.75 -2.22 7.91
N PHE A 103 -10.36 -1.00 8.30
CA PHE A 103 -10.06 0.08 7.36
C PHE A 103 -8.94 -0.29 6.38
N LEU A 104 -7.81 -0.82 6.88
CA LEU A 104 -6.69 -1.21 6.03
C LEU A 104 -7.04 -2.31 5.03
N ARG A 105 -7.87 -3.29 5.42
CA ARG A 105 -8.35 -4.36 4.52
C ARG A 105 -9.42 -3.87 3.54
N ALA A 106 -10.18 -2.83 3.90
CA ALA A 106 -11.18 -2.23 3.04
C ALA A 106 -10.60 -1.23 2.03
N LEU A 107 -9.29 -0.98 2.03
CA LEU A 107 -8.64 -0.07 1.09
C LEU A 107 -8.83 -0.55 -0.36
N GLY A 108 -9.44 0.29 -1.18
CA GLY A 108 -9.51 0.07 -2.62
C GLY A 108 -8.17 0.30 -3.31
N GLY A 109 -8.04 -0.19 -4.55
CA GLY A 109 -6.82 -0.08 -5.36
C GLY A 109 -6.18 1.32 -5.39
N PRO A 110 -6.93 2.43 -5.60
CA PRO A 110 -6.35 3.77 -5.59
C PRO A 110 -5.77 4.18 -4.23
N ALA A 111 -6.40 3.78 -3.12
CA ALA A 111 -5.92 4.09 -1.79
C ALA A 111 -4.66 3.29 -1.44
N VAL A 112 -4.61 2.01 -1.84
CA VAL A 112 -3.39 1.21 -1.73
C VAL A 112 -2.26 1.81 -2.57
N ALA A 113 -2.54 2.23 -3.81
CA ALA A 113 -1.54 2.87 -4.65
C ALA A 113 -0.96 4.14 -4.00
N ALA A 114 -1.82 5.04 -3.50
CA ALA A 114 -1.39 6.23 -2.79
C ALA A 114 -0.54 5.90 -1.54
N LEU A 115 -0.96 4.89 -0.77
CA LEU A 115 -0.20 4.45 0.40
C LEU A 115 1.17 3.87 0.01
N ARG A 116 1.27 3.17 -1.13
CA ARG A 116 2.50 2.58 -1.66
C ARG A 116 3.42 3.60 -2.34
N GLU A 117 2.88 4.74 -2.79
CA GLU A 117 3.68 5.88 -3.26
C GLU A 117 4.35 6.62 -2.09
N VAL A 118 3.69 6.68 -0.94
CA VAL A 118 4.24 7.33 0.25
C VAL A 118 5.10 6.36 1.08
N LEU A 119 4.61 5.16 1.40
CA LEU A 119 5.39 4.11 2.05
C LEU A 119 5.93 3.13 1.00
N LEU A 120 7.18 3.35 0.61
CA LEU A 120 7.83 2.65 -0.48
C LEU A 120 8.18 1.20 -0.09
N ALA A 121 8.71 1.01 1.12
CA ALA A 121 9.11 -0.29 1.62
C ALA A 121 9.17 -0.37 3.16
N VAL A 122 9.07 -1.60 3.64
CA VAL A 122 9.48 -2.02 4.99
C VAL A 122 10.83 -2.72 4.85
N GLU A 123 11.90 -2.01 5.21
CA GLU A 123 13.25 -2.53 5.24
C GLU A 123 13.50 -3.32 6.52
N THR A 124 13.95 -4.57 6.39
CA THR A 124 14.12 -5.47 7.55
C THR A 124 15.25 -6.46 7.33
N ALA A 125 15.86 -6.91 8.44
CA ALA A 125 16.74 -8.07 8.47
C ALA A 125 15.95 -9.37 8.79
N ALA A 126 14.70 -9.27 9.26
CA ALA A 126 13.82 -10.36 9.63
C ALA A 126 12.53 -10.39 8.77
N PRO A 127 12.62 -10.66 7.45
CA PRO A 127 11.48 -10.57 6.54
C PRO A 127 10.32 -11.49 6.93
N GLU A 128 10.60 -12.68 7.46
CA GLU A 128 9.59 -13.62 7.92
C GLU A 128 8.79 -13.10 9.13
N ALA A 129 9.47 -12.42 10.08
CA ALA A 129 8.82 -11.87 11.27
C ALA A 129 7.88 -10.71 10.90
N VAL A 130 8.33 -9.84 9.99
CA VAL A 130 7.50 -8.76 9.46
C VAL A 130 6.33 -9.30 8.64
N ALA A 131 6.58 -10.28 7.76
CA ALA A 131 5.55 -10.90 6.95
C ALA A 131 4.45 -11.56 7.80
N ALA A 132 4.85 -12.25 8.88
CA ALA A 132 3.90 -12.85 9.83
C ALA A 132 3.02 -11.79 10.50
N GLY A 133 3.57 -10.65 10.90
CA GLY A 133 2.79 -9.56 11.49
C GLY A 133 1.85 -8.87 10.51
N LEU A 134 2.25 -8.76 9.24
CA LEU A 134 1.42 -8.17 8.18
C LEU A 134 0.41 -9.15 7.55
N ALA A 135 0.52 -10.45 7.85
CA ALA A 135 -0.37 -11.47 7.30
C ALA A 135 -1.86 -11.20 7.62
N VAL A 136 -2.15 -10.49 8.71
CA VAL A 136 -3.51 -10.07 9.09
C VAL A 136 -4.20 -9.19 8.04
N LEU A 137 -3.43 -8.55 7.15
CA LEU A 137 -3.94 -7.68 6.08
C LEU A 137 -4.23 -8.40 4.76
N ARG A 138 -3.80 -9.66 4.62
CA ARG A 138 -3.95 -10.47 3.38
C ARG A 138 -5.27 -11.26 3.32
N ALA A 139 -6.23 -10.91 4.16
CA ALA A 139 -7.47 -11.67 4.36
C ALA A 139 -8.46 -11.51 3.20
#